data_AF-A0A660UJ50-F1
#
_entry.id   AF-A0A660UJ50-F1
#
_cell.length_a   1.000
_cell.length_b   1.000
_cell.length_c   1.000
_cell.angle_alpha   90.00
_cell.angle_beta   90.00
_cell.angle_gamma   90.00
#
_symmetry.space_group_name_H-M   'P 1'
#
loop_
_entity.id
_entity.type
_entity.pdbx_description
1 polymer ?
#
loop_
_entity_poly.entity_id
_entity_poly.type
_entity_poly.pdbx_seq_one_letter_code
_entity_poly.pdbx_strand_id
1 'polypeptide(L)'
;MLKLAVASMLIALLLTPRPAPAARIDPKLVGKAAMIAILAAVGAATQYLIHRDEQAARDAARDLGRPRWRMRYRRGLEIVEIRAYEKGILILRDGVVCEKLASR
;
A
#
# COMPACT_ATOMS: atom_id res chain seq x y z
N MET A 1 14.04 4.64 -11.96
CA MET A 1 14.35 3.75 -13.12
C MET A 1 15.00 2.43 -12.71
N LEU A 2 16.01 2.42 -11.83
CA LEU A 2 16.68 1.19 -11.35
C LEU A 2 15.72 0.13 -10.73
N LYS A 3 14.69 0.57 -10.00
CA LYS A 3 13.71 -0.32 -9.35
C LYS A 3 12.86 -1.13 -10.33
N LEU A 4 12.57 -0.57 -11.51
CA LEU A 4 11.77 -1.27 -12.54
C LEU A 4 12.60 -2.33 -13.26
N ALA A 5 13.87 -2.02 -13.54
CA ALA A 5 14.80 -2.97 -14.16
C ALA A 5 15.03 -4.20 -13.27
N VAL A 6 15.24 -3.99 -11.97
CA VAL A 6 15.42 -5.08 -10.99
C VAL A 6 14.15 -5.94 -10.86
N ALA A 7 12.97 -5.31 -10.81
CA ALA A 7 11.70 -6.02 -10.78
C ALA A 7 11.46 -6.84 -12.06
N SER A 8 11.74 -6.26 -13.24
CA SER A 8 11.61 -6.94 -14.53
C SER A 8 12.59 -8.10 -14.68
N MET A 9 13.81 -7.98 -14.16
CA MET A 9 14.82 -9.03 -14.16
C MET A 9 14.44 -10.19 -13.23
N LEU A 10 13.86 -9.90 -12.06
CA LEU A 10 13.32 -10.91 -11.14
C LEU A 10 12.14 -11.67 -11.76
N ILE A 11 11.21 -10.96 -12.40
CA ILE A 11 10.07 -11.56 -13.09
C ILE A 11 10.53 -12.42 -14.29
N ALA A 12 11.49 -11.94 -15.08
CA ALA A 12 12.08 -12.71 -16.17
C ALA A 12 12.84 -13.96 -15.68
N LEU A 13 13.48 -13.90 -14.52
CA LEU A 13 14.15 -15.04 -13.89
C LEU A 13 13.15 -16.09 -13.35
N LEU A 14 11.95 -15.65 -12.94
CA LEU A 14 10.85 -16.50 -12.50
C LEU A 14 10.06 -17.12 -13.67
N LEU A 15 9.99 -16.41 -14.81
CA LEU A 15 9.21 -16.82 -15.99
C LEU A 15 10.03 -17.56 -17.05
N THR A 16 11.36 -17.56 -16.98
CA THR A 16 12.19 -18.35 -17.90
C THR A 16 12.20 -19.82 -17.46
N PRO A 17 11.54 -20.73 -18.20
CA PRO A 17 11.63 -22.15 -17.90
C PRO A 17 13.03 -22.60 -18.28
N ARG A 18 13.96 -22.59 -17.32
CA ARG A 18 15.25 -23.24 -17.52
C ARG A 18 15.00 -24.75 -17.66
N PRO A 19 15.37 -25.39 -18.78
CA PRO A 19 15.49 -26.84 -18.79
C PRO A 19 16.80 -27.16 -18.08
N ALA A 20 16.80 -27.09 -16.75
CA ALA A 20 17.87 -27.66 -15.95
C ALA A 20 17.44 -29.11 -15.61
N PRO A 21 18.35 -30.09 -15.74
CA PRO A 21 18.03 -31.49 -15.51
C PRO A 21 17.50 -31.62 -14.09
N ALA A 22 16.67 -32.64 -13.84
CA ALA A 22 15.99 -32.89 -12.58
C ALA A 22 16.94 -32.95 -11.36
N ALA A 23 17.44 -31.80 -10.91
CA ALA A 23 17.88 -31.58 -9.56
C ALA A 23 16.60 -31.74 -8.75
N ARG A 24 16.48 -32.85 -8.02
CA ARG A 24 15.44 -33.01 -7.01
C ARG A 24 15.62 -31.89 -6.00
N ILE A 25 14.99 -30.74 -6.26
CA ILE A 25 14.93 -29.64 -5.32
C ILE A 25 14.18 -30.20 -4.11
N ASP A 26 14.80 -30.15 -2.93
CA ASP A 26 14.17 -30.64 -1.71
C ASP A 26 12.82 -29.94 -1.56
N PRO A 27 11.69 -30.68 -1.45
CA PRO A 27 10.37 -30.07 -1.29
C PRO A 27 10.30 -29.12 -0.07
N LYS A 28 11.16 -29.30 0.94
CA LYS A 28 11.31 -28.35 2.06
C LYS A 28 11.90 -27.01 1.62
N LEU A 29 12.86 -27.00 0.68
CA LEU A 29 13.42 -25.77 0.11
C LEU A 29 12.38 -25.04 -0.75
N VAL A 30 11.61 -25.79 -1.55
CA VAL A 30 10.50 -25.24 -2.33
C VAL A 30 9.44 -24.61 -1.42
N GLY A 31 9.06 -25.31 -0.33
CA GLY A 31 8.10 -24.79 0.64
C GLY A 31 8.57 -23.51 1.34
N LYS A 32 9.85 -23.44 1.73
CA LYS A 32 10.44 -22.22 2.32
C LYS A 32 10.44 -21.05 1.32
N ALA A 33 10.84 -21.30 0.08
CA ALA A 33 10.85 -20.28 -0.97
C ALA A 33 9.43 -19.75 -1.26
N ALA A 34 8.43 -20.65 -1.32
CA ALA A 34 7.03 -20.27 -1.49
C ALA A 34 6.53 -19.40 -0.31
N MET A 35 6.86 -19.77 0.93
CA MET A 35 6.49 -18.98 2.11
C MET A 35 7.10 -17.58 2.07
N ILE A 36 8.37 -17.45 1.68
CA ILE A 36 9.03 -16.14 1.52
C ILE A 36 8.33 -15.32 0.43
N ALA A 37 8.00 -15.93 -0.70
CA ALA A 37 7.30 -15.25 -1.80
C ALA A 37 5.91 -14.75 -1.37
N ILE A 38 5.15 -15.55 -0.62
CA ILE A 38 3.84 -15.16 -0.08
C ILE A 38 4.00 -13.97 0.88
N LEU A 39 4.94 -14.04 1.82
CA LEU A 39 5.19 -12.94 2.77
C LEU A 39 5.61 -11.66 2.05
N ALA A 40 6.45 -11.75 1.03
CA ALA A 40 6.85 -10.62 0.22
C ALA A 40 5.67 -10.01 -0.56
N ALA A 41 4.81 -10.85 -1.14
CA ALA A 41 3.61 -10.40 -1.85
C ALA A 41 2.61 -9.70 -0.91
N VAL A 42 2.37 -10.26 0.28
CA VAL A 42 1.52 -9.64 1.31
C VAL A 42 2.10 -8.30 1.79
N GLY A 43 3.41 -8.24 2.00
CA GLY A 43 4.10 -7.00 2.35
C GLY A 43 3.96 -5.92 1.26
N ALA A 44 4.20 -6.29 0.01
CA ALA A 44 4.06 -5.38 -1.13
C ALA A 44 2.62 -4.90 -1.33
N ALA A 45 1.64 -5.80 -1.19
CA ALA A 45 0.22 -5.45 -1.27
C ALA A 45 -0.18 -4.46 -0.18
N THR A 46 0.27 -4.69 1.07
CA THR A 46 0.02 -3.77 2.18
C THR A 46 0.61 -2.39 1.92
N GLN A 47 1.87 -2.31 1.45
CA GLN A 47 2.51 -1.04 1.10
C GLN A 47 1.79 -0.32 -0.04
N TYR A 48 1.33 -1.05 -1.05
CA TYR A 48 0.57 -0.50 -2.15
C TYR A 48 -0.76 0.12 -1.67
N LEU A 49 -1.51 -0.59 -0.81
CA LEU A 49 -2.77 -0.09 -0.25
C LEU A 49 -2.55 1.19 0.57
N ILE A 50 -1.57 1.22 1.47
CA ILE A 50 -1.22 2.41 2.26
C ILE A 50 -0.89 3.59 1.33
N HIS A 51 -0.05 3.35 0.31
CA HIS A 51 0.33 4.41 -0.62
C HIS A 51 -0.86 4.94 -1.43
N ARG A 52 -1.74 4.05 -1.89
CA ARG A 52 -2.97 4.40 -2.61
C ARG A 52 -3.88 5.27 -1.75
N ASP A 53 -4.07 4.89 -0.49
CA ASP A 53 -4.97 5.60 0.43
C ASP A 53 -4.39 6.96 0.85
N GLU A 54 -3.07 7.05 1.07
CA GLU A 54 -2.39 8.33 1.27
C GLU A 54 -2.54 9.26 0.07
N GLN A 55 -2.41 8.71 -1.14
CA GLN A 55 -2.56 9.49 -2.36
C GLN A 55 -3.99 9.99 -2.53
N ALA A 56 -4.98 9.14 -2.30
CA ALA A 56 -6.40 9.52 -2.31
C ALA A 56 -6.69 10.63 -1.28
N ALA A 57 -6.12 10.55 -0.08
CA ALA A 57 -6.25 11.60 0.94
C ALA A 57 -5.63 12.93 0.50
N ARG A 58 -4.47 12.90 -0.17
CA ARG A 58 -3.82 14.12 -0.69
C ARG A 58 -4.62 14.75 -1.82
N ASP A 59 -5.11 13.94 -2.75
CA ASP A 59 -5.91 14.42 -3.86
C ASP A 59 -7.24 15.00 -3.37
N ALA A 60 -7.90 14.33 -2.42
CA ALA A 60 -9.13 14.84 -1.80
C ALA A 60 -8.89 16.14 -1.01
N ALA A 61 -7.72 16.29 -0.37
CA ALA A 61 -7.32 17.49 0.34
C ALA A 61 -6.92 18.66 -0.58
N ARG A 62 -6.49 18.40 -1.83
CA ARG A 62 -5.97 19.43 -2.75
C ARG A 62 -6.96 20.58 -2.95
N ASP A 63 -8.25 20.25 -3.10
CA ASP A 63 -9.29 21.26 -3.32
C ASP A 63 -9.70 22.02 -2.05
N LEU A 64 -9.36 21.48 -0.88
CA LEU A 64 -9.78 22.05 0.41
C LEU A 64 -8.86 23.18 0.90
N GLY A 65 -7.71 23.40 0.23
CA GLY A 65 -6.78 24.48 0.56
C GLY A 65 -5.79 24.10 1.65
N ARG A 66 -5.35 25.08 2.46
CA ARG A 66 -4.33 24.83 3.48
C ARG A 66 -4.90 24.09 4.69
N PRO A 67 -4.12 23.17 5.30
CA PRO A 67 -4.53 22.50 6.53
C PRO A 67 -4.59 23.51 7.68
N ARG A 68 -5.65 23.43 8.48
CA ARG A 68 -5.87 24.27 9.68
C ARG A 68 -5.59 23.52 10.96
N TRP A 69 -6.22 22.36 11.13
CA TRP A 69 -6.03 21.52 12.30
C TRP A 69 -6.26 20.05 11.98
N ARG A 70 -5.75 19.18 12.86
CA ARG A 70 -5.85 17.73 12.76
C ARG A 70 -6.20 17.15 14.12
N MET A 71 -7.19 16.28 14.16
CA MET A 71 -7.53 15.49 15.34
C MET A 71 -7.46 14.01 14.97
N ARG A 72 -6.84 13.21 15.84
CA ARG A 72 -6.74 11.76 15.65
C ARG A 72 -7.10 11.08 16.95
N TYR A 73 -8.03 10.13 16.89
CA TYR A 73 -8.48 9.38 18.06
C TYR A 73 -8.81 7.94 17.68
N ARG A 74 -8.88 7.08 18.68
CA ARG A 74 -9.19 5.65 18.50
C ARG A 74 -10.66 5.41 18.82
N ARG A 75 -11.35 4.68 17.96
CA ARG A 75 -12.74 4.24 18.15
C ARG A 75 -12.78 2.72 18.02
N GLY A 76 -12.64 2.02 19.15
CA GLY A 76 -12.47 0.56 19.15
C GLY A 76 -11.14 0.16 18.50
N LEU A 77 -11.21 -0.63 17.42
CA LEU A 77 -10.03 -1.03 16.65
C LEU A 77 -9.65 -0.02 15.56
N GLU A 78 -10.55 0.89 15.20
CA GLU A 78 -10.35 1.87 14.14
C GLU A 78 -9.62 3.12 14.66
N ILE A 79 -8.79 3.68 13.82
CA ILE A 79 -8.18 5.00 14.00
C ILE A 79 -8.97 6.00 13.16
N VAL A 80 -9.65 6.94 13.82
CA VAL A 80 -10.35 8.03 13.14
C VAL A 80 -9.47 9.27 13.13
N GLU A 81 -9.37 9.90 11.96
CA GLU A 81 -8.63 11.13 11.78
C GLU A 81 -9.51 12.18 11.08
N ILE A 82 -9.67 13.33 11.71
CA ILE A 82 -10.39 14.48 11.16
C ILE A 82 -9.36 15.55 10.83
N ARG A 83 -9.30 15.94 9.56
CA ARG A 83 -8.45 17.02 9.06
C ARG A 83 -9.31 18.18 8.63
N ALA A 84 -9.16 19.32 9.27
CA ALA A 84 -9.79 20.55 8.79
C ALA A 84 -8.83 21.35 7.94
N TYR A 85 -9.38 21.93 6.90
CA TYR A 85 -8.74 22.77 5.91
C TYR A 85 -9.49 24.10 5.81
N GLU A 86 -8.95 25.04 5.03
CA GLU A 86 -9.57 26.35 4.82
C GLU A 86 -10.99 26.27 4.26
N LYS A 87 -11.23 25.34 3.33
CA LYS A 87 -12.50 25.22 2.60
C LYS A 87 -13.32 23.99 3.00
N GLY A 88 -12.97 23.28 4.07
CA GLY A 88 -13.72 22.09 4.46
C GLY A 88 -13.00 21.15 5.42
N ILE A 89 -13.58 19.96 5.58
CA ILE A 89 -13.12 18.91 6.51
C ILE A 89 -13.02 17.59 5.75
N LEU A 90 -12.02 16.79 6.09
CA LEU A 90 -11.79 15.47 5.56
C LEU A 90 -11.73 14.47 6.72
N ILE A 91 -12.55 13.42 6.66
CA ILE A 91 -12.61 12.38 7.69
C ILE A 91 -12.00 11.12 7.11
N LEU A 92 -10.98 10.59 7.79
CA LEU A 92 -10.33 9.34 7.48
C LEU A 92 -10.61 8.30 8.57
N ARG A 93 -10.78 7.04 8.17
CA ARG A 93 -10.79 5.87 9.06
C ARG A 93 -9.70 4.92 8.61
N ASP A 94 -8.78 4.60 9.52
CA ASP A 94 -7.58 3.78 9.26
C ASP A 94 -6.75 4.28 8.06
N GLY A 95 -6.74 5.60 7.85
CA GLY A 95 -6.03 6.24 6.74
C GLY A 95 -6.80 6.30 5.42
N VAL A 96 -7.97 5.66 5.34
CA VAL A 96 -8.86 5.69 4.17
C VAL A 96 -9.80 6.89 4.27
N VAL A 97 -9.96 7.64 3.17
CA VAL A 97 -10.91 8.76 3.10
C VAL A 97 -12.35 8.23 3.10
N CYS A 98 -13.14 8.59 4.11
CA CYS A 98 -14.55 8.21 4.19
C CYS A 98 -15.47 9.35 3.79
N GLU A 99 -15.16 10.58 4.21
CA GLU A 99 -16.01 11.74 3.93
C GLU A 99 -15.16 12.98 3.61
N LYS A 100 -15.65 13.79 2.66
CA LYS A 100 -15.12 15.10 2.30
C LYS A 100 -16.27 16.11 2.35
N LEU A 101 -16.21 17.03 3.32
CA LEU A 101 -17.20 18.07 3.51
C LEU A 101 -16.59 19.40 3.09
N ALA A 102 -17.04 19.95 1.96
CA ALA A 102 -16.61 21.26 1.49
C ALA A 102 -17.58 22.35 1.97
N SER A 103 -17.04 23.48 2.43
CA SER A 103 -17.82 24.70 2.61
C SER A 103 -18.13 25.26 1.22
N ARG A 104 -19.40 25.59 0.99
CA ARG A 104 -19.84 26.34 -0.20
C ARG A 104 -19.35 27.78 -0.12
#